data_AF-A0A953IJS4-F1
#
_entry.id   AF-A0A953IJS4-F1
#
_cell.length_a   1.000
_cell.length_b   1.000
_cell.length_c   1.000
_cell.angle_alpha   90.00
_cell.angle_beta   90.00
_cell.angle_gamma   90.00
#
_symmetry.space_group_name_H-M   'P 1'
#
loop_
_entity.id
_entity.type
_entity.pdbx_description
1 polymer ?
#
loop_
_entity_poly.entity_id
_entity_poly.type
_entity_poly.pdbx_seq_one_letter_code
_entity_poly.pdbx_strand_id
1 'polypeptide(L)'
;AQTVAAIERAKADPSPYYVRPASTNVVEIVRGGETSADSEPVVADPYIVASVPGFSVPIHEVPRSKLAEAIAKIVRVESPVHVDEAARRILDASGVSRMGSRIREAIDGAVNAAVQKGEVLLLDDFLFRPSQGASDILPRDRSALASGSRSFELIAHEEVQAAIREVISSSFGIATVELAPVVCQMLGFGQTSDAMRTIIEGDLYDLQSTGVVSERQGMLHLNSMDSTDV
;
A
#
# COMPACT_ATOMS: atom_id res chain seq x y z
N ALA A 1 -13.23 -53.07 -23.36
CA ALA A 1 -14.50 -52.68 -24.00
C ALA A 1 -15.53 -52.47 -22.89
N GLN A 2 -16.02 -51.22 -22.78
CA GLN A 2 -17.23 -50.68 -22.10
C GLN A 2 -16.91 -49.22 -21.70
N THR A 3 -17.00 -48.24 -22.62
CA THR A 3 -18.15 -47.30 -22.87
C THR A 3 -18.52 -46.45 -21.64
N VAL A 4 -18.08 -45.18 -21.51
CA VAL A 4 -18.48 -43.90 -22.18
C VAL A 4 -19.38 -43.04 -21.27
N ALA A 5 -18.97 -41.76 -21.16
CA ALA A 5 -19.68 -40.56 -20.68
C ALA A 5 -19.66 -40.21 -19.18
N ALA A 6 -18.91 -39.15 -18.83
CA ALA A 6 -19.50 -37.87 -18.41
C ALA A 6 -18.41 -36.80 -18.10
N ILE A 7 -18.21 -35.88 -19.05
CA ILE A 7 -18.10 -34.43 -18.87
C ILE A 7 -16.88 -33.85 -18.14
N GLU A 8 -16.08 -33.14 -18.95
CA GLU A 8 -15.17 -32.04 -18.60
C GLU A 8 -15.73 -31.07 -17.54
N ARG A 9 -14.90 -30.64 -16.58
CA ARG A 9 -14.86 -29.24 -16.08
C ARG A 9 -13.86 -29.07 -14.93
N ALA A 10 -12.85 -28.23 -15.16
CA ALA A 10 -12.36 -27.19 -14.22
C ALA A 10 -11.09 -26.52 -14.81
N LYS A 11 -11.26 -25.80 -15.92
CA LYS A 11 -10.46 -24.61 -16.22
C LYS A 11 -11.30 -23.43 -15.76
N ALA A 12 -10.74 -22.60 -14.88
CA ALA A 12 -11.07 -21.21 -14.58
C ALA A 12 -10.96 -20.97 -13.07
N ASP A 13 -9.83 -20.41 -12.64
CA ASP A 13 -9.82 -19.54 -11.47
C ASP A 13 -9.66 -18.11 -12.01
N PRO A 14 -10.77 -17.37 -12.21
CA PRO A 14 -10.70 -15.94 -12.43
C PRO A 14 -10.47 -15.24 -11.09
N SER A 15 -9.49 -14.34 -11.08
CA SER A 15 -9.19 -13.39 -10.01
C SER A 15 -10.46 -12.76 -9.42
N PRO A 16 -10.59 -12.62 -8.09
CA PRO A 16 -11.83 -12.21 -7.43
C PRO A 16 -12.03 -10.69 -7.44
N TYR A 17 -11.82 -10.02 -8.59
CA TYR A 17 -12.15 -8.61 -8.72
C TYR A 17 -13.66 -8.42 -8.73
N TYR A 18 -14.17 -7.85 -7.64
CA TYR A 18 -15.59 -7.55 -7.41
C TYR A 18 -15.96 -6.18 -7.97
N VAL A 19 -17.06 -6.12 -8.71
CA VAL A 19 -17.65 -4.93 -9.36
C VAL A 19 -18.53 -4.15 -8.36
N ARG A 20 -18.38 -2.82 -8.29
CA ARG A 20 -19.21 -1.92 -7.46
C ARG A 20 -20.05 -0.98 -8.35
N PRO A 21 -21.32 -0.67 -8.00
CA PRO A 21 -22.22 0.09 -8.89
C PRO A 21 -21.91 1.59 -8.92
N ALA A 22 -22.14 2.16 -10.10
CA ALA A 22 -21.92 3.55 -10.47
C ALA A 22 -22.86 4.52 -9.73
N SER A 23 -22.28 5.62 -9.22
CA SER A 23 -23.02 6.84 -8.88
C SER A 23 -22.77 7.88 -9.97
N THR A 24 -23.75 8.06 -10.85
CA THR A 24 -23.71 9.03 -11.94
C THR A 24 -24.10 10.41 -11.42
N ASN A 25 -23.19 11.38 -11.47
CA ASN A 25 -23.54 12.80 -11.51
C ASN A 25 -23.18 13.33 -12.90
N VAL A 26 -24.20 13.64 -13.70
CA VAL A 26 -24.07 14.30 -14.99
C VAL A 26 -23.89 15.79 -14.72
N VAL A 27 -22.74 16.36 -15.10
CA VAL A 27 -22.54 17.82 -15.13
C VAL A 27 -22.38 18.26 -16.58
N GLU A 28 -23.25 19.19 -16.95
CA GLU A 28 -23.40 19.81 -18.26
C GLU A 28 -22.13 20.55 -18.70
N ILE A 29 -21.64 20.29 -19.92
CA ILE A 29 -20.40 20.87 -20.45
C ILE A 29 -20.72 22.24 -21.08
N VAL A 30 -20.23 23.32 -20.46
CA VAL A 30 -20.09 24.63 -21.12
C VAL A 30 -18.62 24.81 -21.51
N ARG A 31 -18.39 24.95 -22.82
CA ARG A 31 -17.06 25.03 -23.45
C ARG A 31 -16.60 26.48 -23.54
N GLY A 32 -15.45 26.83 -22.97
CA GLY A 32 -14.71 28.04 -23.33
C GLY A 32 -13.72 28.56 -22.28
N GLY A 33 -12.46 28.69 -22.69
CA GLY A 33 -11.47 29.57 -22.05
C GLY A 33 -10.44 28.86 -21.17
N GLU A 34 -9.19 28.95 -21.61
CA GLU A 34 -7.94 28.68 -20.89
C GLU A 34 -8.10 28.66 -19.36
N THR A 35 -7.77 27.54 -18.72
CA THR A 35 -7.68 27.49 -17.26
C THR A 35 -6.41 26.71 -16.90
N SER A 36 -5.39 27.43 -16.45
CA SER A 36 -4.43 26.88 -15.50
C SER A 36 -5.26 26.29 -14.36
N ALA A 37 -5.33 24.97 -14.30
CA ALA A 37 -6.03 24.28 -13.25
C ALA A 37 -5.29 24.55 -11.94
N ASP A 38 -5.76 25.54 -11.19
CA ASP A 38 -5.60 25.60 -9.74
C ASP A 38 -6.39 24.41 -9.15
N SER A 39 -5.93 23.18 -9.41
CA SER A 39 -6.40 22.01 -8.69
C SER A 39 -5.77 22.06 -7.31
N GLU A 40 -6.59 22.08 -6.26
CA GLU A 40 -6.09 21.94 -4.89
C GLU A 40 -5.18 20.70 -4.81
N PRO A 41 -4.03 20.79 -4.12
CA PRO A 41 -3.12 19.67 -4.02
C PRO A 41 -3.85 18.49 -3.38
N VAL A 42 -3.77 17.32 -4.01
CA VAL A 42 -4.36 16.10 -3.48
C VAL A 42 -3.60 15.72 -2.22
N VAL A 43 -4.29 15.75 -1.07
CA VAL A 43 -3.68 15.46 0.24
C VAL A 43 -4.11 14.06 0.67
N ALA A 44 -3.12 13.20 0.94
CA ALA A 44 -3.37 11.90 1.55
C ALA A 44 -3.67 12.05 3.05
N ASP A 45 -4.44 11.10 3.60
CA ASP A 45 -4.66 11.05 5.04
C ASP A 45 -3.34 10.88 5.80
N PRO A 46 -3.15 11.51 6.98
CA PRO A 46 -1.92 11.36 7.74
C PRO A 46 -1.67 9.91 8.16
N TYR A 47 -0.40 9.49 8.12
CA TYR A 47 0.03 8.20 8.65
C TYR A 47 -0.19 8.14 10.17
N ILE A 48 -0.97 7.16 10.63
CA ILE A 48 -1.26 6.96 12.05
C ILE A 48 -0.33 5.90 12.63
N VAL A 49 0.48 6.30 13.60
CA VAL A 49 1.37 5.39 14.35
C VAL A 49 0.57 4.60 15.38
N ALA A 50 0.72 3.28 15.40
CA ALA A 50 0.11 2.40 16.37
C ALA A 50 0.71 2.63 17.76
N SER A 51 -0.16 2.66 18.77
CA SER A 51 0.25 2.63 20.17
C SER A 51 0.15 1.21 20.72
N VAL A 52 1.27 0.67 21.18
CA VAL A 52 1.33 -0.62 21.89
C VAL A 52 1.89 -0.41 23.30
N PRO A 53 1.44 -1.19 24.29
CA PRO A 53 2.01 -1.12 25.63
C PRO A 53 3.46 -1.61 25.62
N GLY A 54 4.31 -0.95 26.41
CA GLY A 54 5.66 -1.42 26.68
C GLY A 54 5.69 -2.74 27.44
N PHE A 55 6.86 -3.37 27.47
CA PHE A 55 7.09 -4.62 28.19
C PHE A 55 7.88 -4.38 29.48
N SER A 56 7.57 -5.16 30.53
CA SER A 56 8.23 -5.05 31.84
C SER A 56 9.57 -5.79 31.92
N VAL A 57 9.91 -6.59 30.91
CA VAL A 57 11.16 -7.33 30.76
C VAL A 57 11.84 -6.90 29.46
N PRO A 58 13.16 -7.12 29.30
CA PRO A 58 13.84 -6.87 28.03
C PRO A 58 13.12 -7.56 26.87
N ILE A 59 13.03 -6.90 25.70
CA ILE A 59 12.23 -7.38 24.55
C ILE A 59 12.57 -8.83 24.17
N HIS A 60 13.84 -9.21 24.21
CA HIS A 60 14.30 -10.55 23.85
C HIS A 60 13.95 -11.64 24.89
N GLU A 61 13.47 -11.26 26.07
CA GLU A 61 12.95 -12.16 27.10
C GLU A 61 11.40 -12.18 27.14
N VAL A 62 10.74 -11.29 26.40
CA VAL A 62 9.28 -11.26 26.31
C VAL A 62 8.79 -12.56 25.65
N PRO A 63 7.74 -13.21 26.19
CA PRO A 63 7.17 -14.38 25.55
C PRO A 63 6.80 -14.10 24.10
N ARG A 64 7.23 -14.97 23.18
CA ARG A 64 7.01 -14.83 21.73
C ARG A 64 5.54 -14.57 21.37
N SER A 65 4.60 -15.18 22.10
CA SER A 65 3.16 -14.97 21.92
C SER A 65 2.72 -13.53 22.22
N LYS A 66 3.32 -12.88 23.23
CA LYS A 66 3.02 -11.48 23.59
C LYS A 66 3.59 -10.49 22.59
N LEU A 67 4.78 -10.76 22.05
CA LEU A 67 5.31 -9.98 20.94
C LEU A 67 4.46 -10.15 19.68
N ALA A 68 3.99 -11.37 19.38
CA ALA A 68 3.10 -11.62 18.24
C ALA A 68 1.77 -10.86 18.38
N GLU A 69 1.17 -10.85 19.58
CA GLU A 69 -0.02 -10.04 19.89
C GLU A 69 0.23 -8.54 19.68
N ALA A 70 1.41 -8.03 20.02
CA ALA A 70 1.78 -6.64 19.80
C ALA A 70 1.95 -6.32 18.31
N ILE A 71 2.60 -7.20 17.55
CA ILE A 71 2.74 -7.07 16.09
C ILE A 71 1.35 -7.04 15.43
N ALA A 72 0.45 -7.96 15.79
CA ALA A 72 -0.90 -7.97 15.24
C ALA A 72 -1.69 -6.68 15.56
N LYS A 73 -1.46 -6.07 16.73
CA LYS A 73 -2.03 -4.75 17.07
C LYS A 73 -1.46 -3.63 16.21
N ILE A 74 -0.16 -3.63 15.94
CA ILE A 74 0.49 -2.66 15.06
C ILE A 74 -0.09 -2.79 13.65
N VAL A 75 -0.10 -4.00 13.08
CA VAL A 75 -0.62 -4.28 11.74
C VAL A 75 -2.09 -3.88 11.61
N ARG A 76 -2.90 -4.03 12.66
CA ARG A 76 -4.31 -3.58 12.61
C ARG A 76 -4.48 -2.09 12.28
N VAL A 77 -3.53 -1.26 12.72
CA VAL A 77 -3.55 0.20 12.56
C VAL A 77 -2.71 0.65 11.36
N GLU A 78 -1.52 0.08 11.22
CA GLU A 78 -0.49 0.57 10.30
C GLU A 78 -0.44 -0.21 8.98
N SER A 79 -1.24 -1.25 8.78
CA SER A 79 -1.13 -2.07 7.57
C SER A 79 -1.48 -1.32 6.26
N PRO A 80 -0.65 -1.44 5.21
CA PRO A 80 0.59 -2.21 5.16
C PRO A 80 1.74 -1.54 5.92
N VAL A 81 2.53 -2.31 6.68
CA VAL A 81 3.64 -1.78 7.49
C VAL A 81 4.91 -2.61 7.32
N HIS A 82 6.05 -1.96 7.08
CA HIS A 82 7.33 -2.65 6.98
C HIS A 82 7.73 -3.29 8.32
N VAL A 83 8.39 -4.46 8.28
CA VAL A 83 8.80 -5.20 9.50
C VAL A 83 9.67 -4.35 10.43
N ASP A 84 10.59 -3.53 9.88
CA ASP A 84 11.41 -2.62 10.68
C ASP A 84 10.60 -1.51 11.35
N GLU A 85 9.51 -1.02 10.74
CA GLU A 85 8.62 -0.04 11.39
C GLU A 85 7.86 -0.69 12.54
N ALA A 86 7.31 -1.90 12.34
CA ALA A 86 6.67 -2.64 13.41
C ALA A 86 7.64 -2.93 14.57
N ALA A 87 8.88 -3.28 14.23
CA ALA A 87 9.95 -3.48 15.20
C ALA A 87 10.24 -2.18 15.98
N ARG A 88 10.33 -1.04 15.27
CA ARG A 88 10.52 0.29 15.89
C ARG A 88 9.40 0.65 16.86
N ARG A 89 8.12 0.35 16.55
CA ARG A 89 7.00 0.56 17.50
C ARG A 89 7.18 -0.21 18.81
N ILE A 90 7.67 -1.45 18.73
CA ILE A 90 7.95 -2.28 19.92
C ILE A 90 9.09 -1.70 20.75
N LEU A 91 10.15 -1.23 20.08
CA LEU A 91 11.30 -0.58 20.74
C LEU A 91 10.89 0.71 21.43
N ASP A 92 10.18 1.59 20.74
CA ASP A 92 9.71 2.87 21.24
C ASP A 92 8.80 2.67 22.46
N ALA A 93 7.86 1.72 22.39
CA ALA A 93 6.98 1.37 23.50
C ALA A 93 7.74 0.84 24.73
N SER A 94 8.93 0.25 24.52
CA SER A 94 9.77 -0.30 25.58
C SER A 94 10.89 0.65 26.04
N GLY A 95 10.97 1.87 25.47
CA GLY A 95 12.04 2.82 25.76
C GLY A 95 13.43 2.35 25.31
N VAL A 96 13.51 1.44 24.35
CA VAL A 96 14.77 0.86 23.86
C VAL A 96 15.21 1.56 22.58
N SER A 97 16.38 2.20 22.60
CA SER A 97 16.87 3.02 21.46
C SER A 97 17.63 2.23 20.39
N ARG A 98 18.03 0.98 20.65
CA ARG A 98 18.86 0.19 19.73
C ARG A 98 18.32 -1.22 19.51
N MET A 99 18.24 -1.60 18.24
CA MET A 99 17.97 -2.96 17.81
C MET A 99 19.24 -3.80 17.83
N GLY A 100 19.44 -4.59 18.89
CA GLY A 100 20.48 -5.62 18.94
C GLY A 100 20.05 -6.91 18.25
N SER A 101 21.00 -7.81 17.93
CA SER A 101 20.71 -9.08 17.23
C SER A 101 19.66 -9.93 17.96
N ARG A 102 19.76 -10.05 19.28
CA ARG A 102 18.78 -10.80 20.10
C ARG A 102 17.37 -10.21 20.05
N ILE A 103 17.26 -8.89 19.95
CA ILE A 103 15.95 -8.21 19.86
C ILE A 103 15.37 -8.46 18.46
N ARG A 104 16.19 -8.34 17.42
CA ARG A 104 15.79 -8.68 16.05
C ARG A 104 15.30 -10.11 15.93
N GLU A 105 16.07 -11.09 16.42
CA GLU A 105 15.69 -12.50 16.44
C GLU A 105 14.36 -12.76 17.18
N ALA A 106 14.11 -12.06 18.30
CA ALA A 106 12.87 -12.17 19.04
C ALA A 106 11.66 -11.60 18.26
N ILE A 107 11.84 -10.47 17.59
CA ILE A 107 10.81 -9.83 16.77
C ILE A 107 10.54 -10.68 15.51
N ASP A 108 11.55 -11.14 14.81
CA ASP A 108 11.41 -12.02 13.64
C ASP A 108 10.70 -13.32 14.01
N GLY A 109 11.04 -13.88 15.18
CA GLY A 109 10.31 -14.99 15.76
C GLY A 109 8.84 -14.63 15.97
N ALA A 110 8.55 -13.49 16.58
CA ALA A 110 7.19 -13.06 16.84
C ALA A 110 6.37 -12.81 15.56
N VAL A 111 6.96 -12.21 14.52
CA VAL A 111 6.35 -12.07 13.18
C VAL A 111 5.96 -13.44 12.64
N ASN A 112 6.90 -14.39 12.61
CA ASN A 112 6.64 -15.74 12.13
C ASN A 112 5.51 -16.44 12.93
N ALA A 113 5.43 -16.21 14.24
CA ALA A 113 4.35 -16.77 15.05
C ALA A 113 2.99 -16.12 14.75
N ALA A 114 2.94 -14.82 14.48
CA ALA A 114 1.71 -14.14 14.09
C ALA A 114 1.22 -14.61 12.71
N VAL A 115 2.14 -14.81 11.76
CA VAL A 115 1.85 -15.38 10.43
C VAL A 115 1.30 -16.79 10.54
N GLN A 116 1.95 -17.66 11.32
CA GLN A 116 1.49 -19.06 11.52
C GLN A 116 0.09 -19.16 12.14
N LYS A 117 -0.31 -18.16 12.94
CA LYS A 117 -1.66 -18.07 13.51
C LYS A 117 -2.69 -17.46 12.56
N GLY A 118 -2.26 -16.94 11.42
CA GLY A 118 -3.12 -16.19 10.49
C GLY A 118 -3.58 -14.85 11.04
N GLU A 119 -2.87 -14.27 12.00
CA GLU A 119 -3.20 -12.94 12.57
C GLU A 119 -2.68 -11.80 11.69
N VAL A 120 -1.63 -12.06 10.91
CA VAL A 120 -0.99 -11.15 9.96
C VAL A 120 -0.57 -11.95 8.71
N LEU A 121 -0.43 -11.27 7.58
CA LEU A 121 0.25 -11.81 6.40
C LEU A 121 1.60 -11.12 6.26
N LEU A 122 2.60 -11.85 5.78
CA LEU A 122 3.92 -11.30 5.43
C LEU A 122 4.10 -11.49 3.92
N LEU A 123 4.28 -10.39 3.21
CA LEU A 123 4.64 -10.37 1.79
C LEU A 123 5.89 -9.51 1.66
N ASP A 124 6.98 -10.12 1.17
CA ASP A 124 8.32 -9.56 1.24
C ASP A 124 8.65 -9.08 2.67
N ASP A 125 8.99 -7.81 2.84
CA ASP A 125 9.31 -7.20 4.14
C ASP A 125 8.12 -6.43 4.76
N PHE A 126 6.90 -6.64 4.25
CA PHE A 126 5.71 -5.92 4.66
C PHE A 126 4.66 -6.81 5.32
N LEU A 127 4.10 -6.31 6.40
CA LEU A 127 3.05 -6.95 7.17
C LEU A 127 1.68 -6.38 6.81
N PHE A 128 0.76 -7.29 6.50
CA PHE A 128 -0.59 -6.98 6.07
C PHE A 128 -1.65 -7.54 7.03
N ARG A 129 -2.79 -6.87 7.10
CA ARG A 129 -4.01 -7.44 7.70
C ARG A 129 -4.49 -8.61 6.82
N PRO A 130 -4.85 -9.77 7.40
CA PRO A 130 -5.22 -10.97 6.61
C PRO A 130 -6.39 -10.79 5.64
N SER A 131 -7.30 -9.86 5.91
CA SER A 131 -8.49 -9.60 5.09
C SER A 131 -8.39 -8.30 4.28
N GLN A 132 -7.20 -7.71 4.13
CA GLN A 132 -7.02 -6.45 3.43
C GLN A 132 -6.85 -6.70 1.93
N GLY A 133 -7.81 -6.21 1.14
CA GLY A 133 -7.69 -6.19 -0.31
C GLY A 133 -6.88 -4.98 -0.79
N ALA A 134 -6.47 -4.99 -2.06
CA ALA A 134 -5.73 -3.89 -2.68
C ALA A 134 -6.50 -2.55 -2.64
N SER A 135 -7.84 -2.60 -2.72
CA SER A 135 -8.70 -1.40 -2.64
C SER A 135 -8.81 -0.81 -1.23
N ASP A 136 -8.44 -1.57 -0.19
CA ASP A 136 -8.43 -1.10 1.20
C ASP A 136 -7.12 -0.39 1.57
N ILE A 137 -6.15 -0.37 0.65
CA ILE A 137 -4.86 0.29 0.82
C ILE A 137 -4.96 1.68 0.20
N LEU A 138 -4.82 2.69 1.06
CA LEU A 138 -4.88 4.10 0.70
C LEU A 138 -3.48 4.73 0.86
N PRO A 139 -3.14 5.74 0.04
CA PRO A 139 -1.92 6.50 0.25
C PRO A 139 -1.99 7.23 1.60
N ARG A 140 -0.86 7.30 2.30
CA ARG A 140 -0.75 8.00 3.59
C ARG A 140 0.39 9.01 3.60
N ASP A 141 0.10 10.20 4.08
CA ASP A 141 1.11 11.25 4.26
C ASP A 141 2.01 10.95 5.47
N ARG A 142 3.32 10.79 5.21
CA ARG A 142 4.34 10.48 6.21
C ARG A 142 5.13 11.71 6.66
N SER A 143 4.75 12.92 6.24
CA SER A 143 5.46 14.16 6.55
C SER A 143 5.65 14.40 8.05
N ALA A 144 4.70 13.95 8.87
CA ALA A 144 4.70 14.07 10.33
C ALA A 144 5.50 12.98 11.08
N LEU A 145 6.02 11.96 10.37
CA LEU A 145 6.81 10.89 11.01
C LEU A 145 8.22 11.37 11.41
N ALA A 146 8.82 10.67 12.36
CA ALA A 146 10.22 10.85 12.70
C ALA A 146 11.13 10.54 11.51
N SER A 147 12.29 11.20 11.41
CA SER A 147 13.20 11.07 10.26
C SER A 147 13.59 9.62 9.96
N GLY A 148 13.80 8.79 10.98
CA GLY A 148 14.14 7.37 10.82
C GLY A 148 13.02 6.49 10.26
N SER A 149 11.79 7.02 10.18
CA SER A 149 10.60 6.38 9.59
C SER A 149 10.18 7.03 8.27
N ARG A 150 10.86 8.10 7.84
CA ARG A 150 10.61 8.82 6.59
C ARG A 150 11.53 8.36 5.47
N SER A 151 11.51 7.07 5.16
CA SER A 151 12.17 6.49 3.99
C SER A 151 11.13 5.96 3.01
N PHE A 152 11.37 6.14 1.72
CA PHE A 152 10.48 5.65 0.67
C PHE A 152 10.46 4.12 0.59
N GLU A 153 11.58 3.46 0.94
CA GLU A 153 11.69 2.00 1.01
C GLU A 153 10.79 1.37 2.10
N LEU A 154 10.29 2.19 3.03
CA LEU A 154 9.35 1.75 4.08
C LEU A 154 7.88 1.87 3.65
N ILE A 155 7.63 2.06 2.36
CA ILE A 155 6.30 2.17 1.76
C ILE A 155 6.07 0.96 0.87
N ALA A 156 4.97 0.24 1.11
CA ALA A 156 4.62 -0.92 0.31
C ALA A 156 4.26 -0.51 -1.11
N HIS A 157 4.58 -1.36 -2.09
CA HIS A 157 4.24 -1.14 -3.50
C HIS A 157 2.74 -0.88 -3.70
N GLU A 158 1.88 -1.60 -2.98
CA GLU A 158 0.43 -1.42 -3.07
C GLU A 158 -0.02 -0.01 -2.65
N GLU A 159 0.71 0.62 -1.73
CA GLU A 159 0.43 1.99 -1.29
C GLU A 159 0.98 3.03 -2.25
N VAL A 160 2.14 2.78 -2.87
CA VAL A 160 2.66 3.60 -3.97
C VAL A 160 1.70 3.55 -5.16
N GLN A 161 1.22 2.36 -5.52
CA GLN A 161 0.22 2.18 -6.57
C GLN A 161 -1.11 2.85 -6.23
N ALA A 162 -1.53 2.84 -4.95
CA ALA A 162 -2.69 3.59 -4.50
C ALA A 162 -2.50 5.09 -4.69
N ALA A 163 -1.32 5.62 -4.36
CA ALA A 163 -0.97 7.02 -4.61
C ALA A 163 -1.00 7.36 -6.11
N ILE A 164 -0.42 6.51 -6.97
CA ILE A 164 -0.45 6.70 -8.44
C ILE A 164 -1.88 6.78 -8.95
N ARG A 165 -2.75 5.84 -8.53
CA ARG A 165 -4.16 5.84 -8.93
C ARG A 165 -4.88 7.10 -8.47
N GLU A 166 -4.67 7.52 -7.22
CA GLU A 166 -5.28 8.72 -6.67
C GLU A 166 -4.85 9.96 -7.47
N VAL A 167 -3.54 10.14 -7.71
CA VAL A 167 -3.02 11.27 -8.49
C VAL A 167 -3.62 11.32 -9.90
N ILE A 168 -3.62 10.21 -10.63
CA ILE A 168 -4.19 10.16 -11.99
C ILE A 168 -5.68 10.49 -11.98
N SER A 169 -6.42 9.95 -10.98
CA SER A 169 -7.85 10.18 -10.80
C SER A 169 -8.16 11.66 -10.55
N SER A 170 -7.47 12.28 -9.59
CA SER A 170 -7.73 13.66 -9.19
C SER A 170 -7.32 14.69 -10.24
N SER A 171 -6.30 14.41 -11.05
CA SER A 171 -5.83 15.30 -12.12
C SER A 171 -6.62 15.16 -13.44
N PHE A 172 -7.57 14.22 -13.54
CA PHE A 172 -8.22 13.83 -14.80
C PHE A 172 -7.22 13.45 -15.91
N GLY A 173 -6.10 12.90 -15.47
CA GLY A 173 -4.93 12.55 -16.27
C GLY A 173 -3.73 13.46 -16.01
N ILE A 174 -2.53 12.87 -16.06
CA ILE A 174 -1.27 13.55 -15.74
C ILE A 174 -0.17 13.14 -16.72
N ALA A 175 0.73 14.06 -17.07
CA ALA A 175 1.88 13.72 -17.90
C ALA A 175 2.82 12.77 -17.13
N THR A 176 3.37 11.77 -17.80
CA THR A 176 4.23 10.75 -17.17
C THR A 176 5.40 11.36 -16.37
N VAL A 177 5.98 12.45 -16.87
CA VAL A 177 7.10 13.16 -16.23
C VAL A 177 6.71 13.92 -14.95
N GLU A 178 5.43 14.24 -14.78
CA GLU A 178 4.90 14.97 -13.63
C GLU A 178 4.41 14.05 -12.51
N LEU A 179 4.18 12.75 -12.81
CA LEU A 179 3.62 11.79 -11.87
C LEU A 179 4.48 11.64 -10.61
N ALA A 180 5.78 11.35 -10.76
CA ALA A 180 6.64 11.01 -9.63
C ALA A 180 6.75 12.16 -8.59
N PRO A 181 6.94 13.44 -8.98
CA PRO A 181 6.87 14.56 -8.05
C PRO A 181 5.58 14.64 -7.25
N VAL A 182 4.42 14.49 -7.89
CA VAL A 182 3.12 14.61 -7.22
C VAL A 182 2.87 13.44 -6.27
N VAL A 183 3.23 12.21 -6.68
CA VAL A 183 3.17 11.03 -5.80
C VAL A 183 4.08 11.16 -4.58
N CYS A 184 5.32 11.66 -4.76
CA CYS A 184 6.24 11.91 -3.65
C CYS A 184 5.65 12.92 -2.66
N GLN A 185 5.09 14.02 -3.17
CA GLN A 185 4.48 15.06 -2.35
C GLN A 185 3.29 14.51 -1.55
N MET A 186 2.41 13.75 -2.20
CA MET A 186 1.26 13.10 -1.55
C MET A 186 1.68 12.17 -0.40
N LEU A 187 2.77 11.43 -0.57
CA LEU A 187 3.31 10.52 0.45
C LEU A 187 4.15 11.22 1.53
N GLY A 188 4.30 12.54 1.47
CA GLY A 188 5.01 13.34 2.49
C GLY A 188 6.50 13.59 2.23
N PHE A 189 6.94 13.44 0.98
CA PHE A 189 8.33 13.68 0.54
C PHE A 189 8.41 14.97 -0.26
N GLY A 190 9.15 15.95 0.26
CA GLY A 190 9.28 17.27 -0.38
C GLY A 190 10.23 17.31 -1.59
N GLN A 191 10.99 16.25 -1.84
CA GLN A 191 11.87 16.12 -3.01
C GLN A 191 11.76 14.72 -3.60
N THR A 192 11.94 14.63 -4.92
CA THR A 192 11.96 13.38 -5.66
C THR A 192 13.39 13.03 -6.03
N SER A 193 13.93 11.99 -5.40
CA SER A 193 15.21 11.41 -5.81
C SER A 193 15.05 10.45 -6.98
N ASP A 194 16.14 10.12 -7.68
CA ASP A 194 16.11 9.14 -8.77
C ASP A 194 15.71 7.73 -8.28
N ALA A 195 16.07 7.39 -7.04
CA ALA A 195 15.65 6.13 -6.42
C ALA A 195 14.12 6.09 -6.21
N MET A 196 13.53 7.17 -5.69
CA MET A 196 12.06 7.28 -5.54
C MET A 196 11.36 7.23 -6.90
N ARG A 197 11.91 7.93 -7.91
CA ARG A 197 11.37 7.90 -9.27
C ARG A 197 11.38 6.48 -9.84
N THR A 198 12.48 5.76 -9.67
CA THR A 198 12.61 4.37 -10.15
C THR A 198 11.54 3.45 -9.54
N ILE A 199 11.26 3.58 -8.24
CA ILE A 199 10.22 2.77 -7.57
C ILE A 199 8.84 3.13 -8.14
N ILE A 200 8.52 4.42 -8.26
CA ILE A 200 7.23 4.88 -8.80
C ILE A 200 7.05 4.45 -10.26
N GLU A 201 8.09 4.52 -11.08
CA GLU A 201 8.06 4.07 -12.48
C GLU A 201 7.87 2.55 -12.59
N GLY A 202 8.48 1.77 -11.69
CA GLY A 202 8.23 0.33 -11.58
C GLY A 202 6.77 0.02 -11.25
N ASP A 203 6.23 0.67 -10.23
CA ASP A 203 4.83 0.51 -9.83
C ASP A 203 3.84 1.00 -10.91
N LEU A 204 4.20 2.06 -11.65
CA LEU A 204 3.43 2.51 -12.81
C LEU A 204 3.45 1.45 -13.92
N TYR A 205 4.61 0.86 -14.22
CA TYR A 205 4.73 -0.19 -15.22
C TYR A 205 3.85 -1.39 -14.87
N ASP A 206 3.83 -1.80 -13.61
CA ASP A 206 2.97 -2.90 -13.14
C ASP A 206 1.47 -2.57 -13.34
N LEU A 207 1.05 -1.34 -13.03
CA LEU A 207 -0.32 -0.86 -13.27
C LEU A 207 -0.68 -0.78 -14.76
N GLN A 208 0.28 -0.46 -15.63
CA GLN A 208 0.08 -0.48 -17.08
C GLN A 208 -0.01 -1.90 -17.62
N SER A 209 0.84 -2.82 -17.13
CA SER A 209 0.87 -4.23 -17.56
C SER A 209 -0.42 -4.97 -17.20
N THR A 210 -1.06 -4.59 -16.09
CA THR A 210 -2.34 -5.13 -15.62
C THR A 210 -3.54 -4.42 -16.25
N GLY A 211 -3.32 -3.39 -17.07
CA GLY A 211 -4.37 -2.64 -17.75
C GLY A 211 -5.18 -1.70 -16.83
N VAL A 212 -4.69 -1.41 -15.63
CA VAL A 212 -5.33 -0.43 -14.71
C VAL A 212 -5.07 0.99 -15.19
N VAL A 213 -3.86 1.28 -15.66
CA VAL A 213 -3.44 2.58 -16.20
C VAL A 213 -3.15 2.43 -17.69
N SER A 214 -3.54 3.42 -18.50
CA SER A 214 -3.10 3.53 -19.88
C SER A 214 -2.55 4.93 -20.18
N GLU A 215 -1.65 5.01 -21.15
CA GLU A 215 -1.16 6.29 -21.66
C GLU A 215 -1.86 6.63 -22.98
N ARG A 216 -2.46 7.83 -23.06
CA ARG A 216 -3.14 8.33 -24.26
C ARG A 216 -2.69 9.76 -24.50
N GLN A 217 -2.16 10.04 -25.69
CA GLN A 217 -1.68 11.39 -26.07
C GLN A 217 -0.63 11.96 -25.09
N GLY A 218 0.23 11.12 -24.50
CA GLY A 218 1.25 11.53 -23.54
C GLY A 218 0.76 11.75 -22.11
N MET A 219 -0.51 11.42 -21.84
CA MET A 219 -1.15 11.55 -20.53
C MET A 219 -1.54 10.18 -20.00
N LEU A 220 -1.28 9.95 -18.71
CA LEU A 220 -1.71 8.76 -17.98
C LEU A 220 -3.18 8.89 -17.60
N HIS A 221 -3.95 7.83 -17.79
CA HIS A 221 -5.37 7.76 -17.44
C HIS A 221 -5.68 6.44 -16.74
N LEU A 222 -6.61 6.48 -15.79
CA LEU A 222 -7.23 5.27 -15.26
C LEU A 222 -8.18 4.69 -16.31
N ASN A 223 -8.05 3.39 -16.56
CA ASN A 223 -9.05 2.70 -17.36
C ASN A 223 -10.30 2.53 -16.50
N SER A 224 -11.46 2.97 -17.02
CA SER A 224 -12.73 2.61 -16.41
C SER A 224 -12.82 1.09 -16.36
N MET A 225 -13.14 0.52 -15.20
CA MET A 225 -13.43 -0.92 -15.07
C MET A 225 -14.72 -1.33 -15.80
N ASP A 226 -15.36 -0.43 -16.55
CA ASP A 226 -16.48 -0.72 -17.44
C ASP A 226 -15.99 -0.91 -18.89
N SER A 227 -15.72 -2.16 -19.27
CA SER A 227 -15.95 -2.74 -20.62
C SER A 227 -14.97 -3.87 -20.87
N THR A 228 -15.36 -5.08 -20.46
CA THR A 228 -15.00 -6.29 -21.19
C THR A 228 -16.23 -6.72 -21.97
N ASP A 229 -16.56 -5.99 -23.04
CA ASP A 229 -17.40 -6.47 -24.13
C ASP A 229 -16.48 -6.79 -25.31
N VAL A 230 -16.13 -8.06 -25.49
CA VAL A 230 -16.19 -8.84 -26.76
C VAL A 230 -16.34 -10.32 -26.42
#